data_AF-A0A340WKP1-F1
#
_entry.id   AF-A0A340WKP1-F1
#
_cell.length_a   1.000
_cell.length_b   1.000
_cell.length_c   1.000
_cell.angle_alpha   90.00
_cell.angle_beta   90.00
_cell.angle_gamma   90.00
#
_symmetry.space_group_name_H-M   'P 1'
#
loop_
_entity.id
_entity.type
_entity.pdbx_description
1 polymer ?
#
loop_
_entity_poly.entity_id
_entity_poly.type
_entity_poly.pdbx_seq_one_letter_code
_entity_poly.pdbx_strand_id
1 'polypeptide(L)'
;MAGQVKDREAFQRLSFLYQAAHCVLAQDPENQALARFYCHTERTIAKRLVLRRPPPTSAPRDPSVKRTLCRGCSSLLIPGLTCTQRQRRCKAQRWTVQTCLTCQRSQRFLNDPRHLLWGDRPEAQLGSQADPKPPQPLPNTAHRIPAHLPEEKVQPQSSNRQ
;
A
#
# COMPACT_ATOMS: atom_id res chain seq x y z
N MET A 1 20.29 6.90 -7.45
CA MET A 1 20.09 5.50 -7.04
C MET A 1 19.45 5.52 -5.67
N ALA A 2 18.18 5.12 -5.54
CA ALA A 2 17.50 5.10 -4.24
C ALA A 2 18.30 4.21 -3.27
N GLY A 3 18.65 4.76 -2.10
CA GLY A 3 19.40 4.03 -1.07
C GLY A 3 18.75 2.68 -0.78
N GLN A 4 19.57 1.66 -0.53
CA GLN A 4 19.11 0.30 -0.28
C GLN A 4 18.35 0.27 1.06
N VAL A 5 17.03 0.53 1.01
CA VAL A 5 16.14 0.42 2.16
C VAL A 5 16.16 -1.04 2.61
N LYS A 6 16.68 -1.29 3.82
CA LYS A 6 16.61 -2.60 4.46
C LYS A 6 15.14 -3.06 4.46
N ASP A 7 14.89 -4.29 4.05
CA ASP A 7 13.55 -4.89 3.92
C ASP A 7 12.68 -4.36 2.75
N ARG A 8 13.27 -3.76 1.70
CA ARG A 8 12.55 -3.26 0.50
C ARG A 8 11.59 -4.29 -0.10
N GLU A 9 12.04 -5.53 -0.30
CA GLU A 9 11.21 -6.59 -0.87
C GLU A 9 10.02 -6.93 0.02
N ALA A 10 10.20 -6.90 1.33
CA ALA A 10 9.12 -7.16 2.28
C ALA A 10 8.04 -6.06 2.18
N PHE A 11 8.43 -4.79 2.14
CA PHE A 11 7.49 -3.69 1.95
C PHE A 11 6.77 -3.76 0.60
N GLN A 12 7.44 -4.16 -0.47
CA GLN A 12 6.80 -4.39 -1.77
C GLN A 12 5.74 -5.49 -1.69
N ARG A 13 6.05 -6.62 -1.04
CA ARG A 13 5.09 -7.73 -0.85
C ARG A 13 3.87 -7.29 -0.04
N LEU A 14 4.06 -6.52 1.04
CA LEU A 14 2.95 -6.01 1.86
C LEU A 14 2.08 -5.04 1.07
N SER A 15 2.70 -4.09 0.36
CA SER A 15 2.00 -3.13 -0.50
C SER A 15 1.20 -3.81 -1.60
N PHE A 16 1.78 -4.83 -2.23
CA PHE A 16 1.10 -5.62 -3.27
C PHE A 16 -0.16 -6.29 -2.73
N LEU A 17 -0.07 -7.01 -1.60
CA LEU A 17 -1.21 -7.69 -1.00
C LEU A 17 -2.31 -6.71 -0.59
N TYR A 18 -1.93 -5.54 -0.06
CA TYR A 18 -2.89 -4.50 0.29
C TYR A 18 -3.62 -3.94 -0.93
N GLN A 19 -2.89 -3.64 -2.01
CA GLN A 19 -3.47 -3.15 -3.26
C GLN A 19 -4.36 -4.20 -3.93
N ALA A 20 -3.94 -5.47 -3.94
CA ALA A 20 -4.73 -6.58 -4.46
C ALA A 20 -6.09 -6.71 -3.72
N ALA A 21 -6.11 -6.53 -2.40
CA ALA A 21 -7.35 -6.54 -1.63
C ALA A 21 -8.32 -5.42 -2.04
N HIS A 22 -7.81 -4.23 -2.35
CA HIS A 22 -8.64 -3.13 -2.87
C HIS A 22 -9.13 -3.40 -4.29
N CYS A 23 -8.26 -3.94 -5.15
CA CYS A 23 -8.62 -4.28 -6.53
C CYS A 23 -9.76 -5.30 -6.60
N VAL A 24 -9.71 -6.35 -5.77
CA VAL A 24 -10.78 -7.35 -5.68
C VAL A 24 -12.12 -6.72 -5.28
N LEU A 25 -12.13 -5.86 -4.27
CA LEU A 25 -13.38 -5.20 -3.85
C LEU A 25 -13.88 -4.16 -4.84
N ALA A 26 -13.00 -3.58 -5.65
CA ALA A 26 -13.36 -2.65 -6.72
C ALA A 26 -13.98 -3.37 -7.93
N GLN A 27 -13.55 -4.60 -8.20
CA GLN A 27 -14.14 -5.45 -9.24
C GLN A 27 -15.47 -6.03 -8.77
N ASP A 28 -15.47 -6.73 -7.63
CA ASP A 28 -16.63 -7.42 -7.08
C ASP A 28 -16.76 -7.17 -5.56
N PRO A 29 -17.75 -6.38 -5.11
CA PRO A 29 -17.91 -6.06 -3.69
C PRO A 29 -18.37 -7.26 -2.84
N GLU A 30 -18.96 -8.29 -3.45
CA GLU A 30 -19.40 -9.53 -2.78
C GLU A 30 -18.21 -10.44 -2.42
N ASN A 31 -17.09 -10.33 -3.12
CA ASN A 31 -15.89 -11.16 -2.97
C ASN A 31 -15.03 -10.74 -1.74
N GLN A 32 -15.69 -10.49 -0.62
CA GLN A 32 -15.06 -10.04 0.63
C GLN A 32 -14.15 -11.10 1.26
N ALA A 33 -14.38 -12.38 0.98
CA ALA A 33 -13.55 -13.48 1.47
C ALA A 33 -12.12 -13.40 0.93
N LEU A 34 -11.95 -13.13 -0.37
CA LEU A 34 -10.65 -13.02 -1.01
C LEU A 34 -9.88 -11.77 -0.52
N ALA A 35 -10.56 -10.63 -0.40
CA ALA A 35 -9.98 -9.43 0.17
C ALA A 35 -9.51 -9.64 1.63
N ARG A 36 -10.28 -10.36 2.44
CA ARG A 36 -9.90 -10.77 3.80
C ARG A 36 -8.66 -11.67 3.81
N PHE A 37 -8.59 -12.61 2.88
CA PHE A 37 -7.44 -13.52 2.76
C PHE A 37 -6.14 -12.75 2.47
N TYR A 38 -6.16 -11.80 1.54
CA TYR A 38 -4.99 -10.96 1.26
C TYR A 38 -4.56 -10.12 2.46
N CYS A 39 -5.52 -9.48 3.14
CA CYS A 39 -5.25 -8.69 4.34
C CYS A 39 -4.76 -9.55 5.52
N HIS A 40 -5.26 -10.78 5.66
CA HIS A 40 -4.80 -11.72 6.68
C HIS A 40 -3.37 -12.20 6.42
N THR A 41 -3.07 -12.54 5.16
CA THR A 41 -1.74 -12.94 4.70
C THR A 41 -0.74 -11.80 4.92
N GLU A 42 -1.11 -10.59 4.51
CA GLU A 42 -0.31 -9.38 4.74
C GLU A 42 0.00 -9.19 6.23
N ARG A 43 -1.02 -9.28 7.10
CA ARG A 43 -0.84 -9.18 8.56
C ARG A 43 0.10 -10.24 9.11
N THR A 44 0.01 -11.45 8.60
CA THR A 44 0.84 -12.57 9.03
C THR A 44 2.30 -12.37 8.64
N ILE A 45 2.55 -11.91 7.40
CA ILE A 45 3.90 -11.56 6.93
C ILE A 45 4.47 -10.42 7.75
N ALA A 46 3.72 -9.34 7.96
CA ALA A 46 4.15 -8.20 8.77
C ALA A 46 4.50 -8.60 10.21
N LYS A 47 3.74 -9.52 10.81
CA LYS A 47 4.00 -10.05 12.16
C LYS A 47 5.27 -10.90 12.21
N ARG A 48 5.49 -11.76 11.20
CA ARG A 48 6.64 -12.67 11.13
C ARG A 48 7.96 -11.94 10.88
N LEU A 49 7.95 -10.99 9.95
CA LEU A 49 9.15 -10.24 9.57
C LEU A 49 9.59 -9.22 10.61
N VAL A 50 8.85 -9.08 11.72
CA VAL A 50 9.10 -8.10 12.79
C VAL A 50 9.46 -6.75 12.19
N LEU A 51 8.72 -6.34 11.14
CA LEU A 51 8.77 -5.00 10.63
C LEU A 51 8.17 -4.16 11.76
N ARG A 52 9.13 -3.75 12.63
CA ARG A 52 9.29 -3.03 13.92
C ARG A 52 8.41 -3.36 15.18
N ARG A 53 9.09 -3.60 16.30
CA ARG A 53 8.61 -3.42 17.71
C ARG A 53 9.37 -2.21 18.30
N PRO A 54 8.92 -1.50 19.36
CA PRO A 54 8.06 -1.89 20.52
C PRO A 54 6.83 -0.97 20.76
N PRO A 55 5.83 -1.21 21.67
CA PRO A 55 5.58 -2.28 22.67
C PRO A 55 4.23 -3.05 22.37
N PRO A 56 3.56 -3.81 23.29
CA PRO A 56 2.61 -4.90 22.99
C PRO A 56 1.21 -4.48 22.51
N THR A 57 0.98 -3.20 22.19
CA THR A 57 -0.30 -2.69 21.69
C THR A 57 -0.11 -1.93 20.37
N SER A 58 0.22 -2.69 19.32
CA SER A 58 -0.07 -2.40 17.91
C SER A 58 0.89 -1.51 17.07
N ALA A 59 1.76 -2.20 16.32
CA ALA A 59 2.13 -2.07 14.89
C ALA A 59 2.87 -0.81 14.34
N PRO A 60 3.94 -1.02 13.55
CA PRO A 60 4.60 0.00 12.71
C PRO A 60 4.27 -0.22 11.21
N ARG A 61 3.00 -0.47 10.93
CA ARG A 61 2.44 -0.24 9.59
C ARG A 61 1.95 1.22 9.61
N ASP A 62 2.10 1.95 8.50
CA ASP A 62 1.61 3.33 8.42
C ASP A 62 0.18 3.39 9.02
N PRO A 63 -0.04 4.24 10.05
CA PRO A 63 -1.34 4.37 10.70
C PRO A 63 -2.50 4.52 9.72
N SER A 64 -2.29 5.19 8.58
CA SER A 64 -3.28 5.35 7.51
C SER A 64 -3.76 3.99 6.99
N VAL A 65 -2.82 3.09 6.72
CA VAL A 65 -3.13 1.78 6.16
C VAL A 65 -3.69 0.83 7.24
N LYS A 66 -3.23 0.95 8.49
CA LYS A 66 -3.75 0.15 9.61
C LYS A 66 -5.18 0.54 10.02
N ARG A 67 -5.53 1.83 9.91
CA ARG A 67 -6.89 2.34 10.13
C ARG A 67 -7.91 1.68 9.20
N THR A 68 -7.50 1.36 7.98
CA THR A 68 -8.36 0.67 7.01
C THR A 68 -8.49 -0.85 7.22
N LEU A 69 -7.87 -1.45 8.25
CA LEU A 69 -7.95 -2.90 8.47
C LEU A 69 -8.60 -3.27 9.82
N CYS A 70 -9.50 -4.25 9.79
CA CYS A 70 -10.12 -4.78 10.99
C CYS A 70 -9.13 -5.61 11.82
N ARG A 71 -8.91 -5.23 13.08
CA ARG A 71 -8.01 -5.95 14.01
C ARG A 71 -8.45 -7.36 14.39
N GLY A 72 -9.73 -7.70 14.19
CA GLY A 72 -10.26 -9.04 14.42
C GLY A 72 -10.10 -9.90 13.17
N CYS A 73 -11.09 -9.84 12.28
CA CYS A 73 -11.21 -10.69 11.10
C CYS A 73 -10.30 -10.32 9.91
N SER A 74 -9.44 -9.30 10.03
CA SER A 74 -8.58 -8.81 8.93
C SER A 74 -9.33 -8.29 7.71
N SER A 75 -10.63 -7.99 7.81
CA SER A 75 -11.38 -7.36 6.71
C SER A 75 -10.85 -5.96 6.40
N LEU A 76 -10.77 -5.64 5.11
CA LEU A 76 -10.61 -4.26 4.64
C LEU A 76 -11.86 -3.48 5.04
N LEU A 77 -11.68 -2.32 5.66
CA LEU A 77 -12.73 -1.47 6.21
C LEU A 77 -12.96 -0.29 5.25
N ILE A 78 -13.90 -0.46 4.33
CA ILE A 78 -14.37 0.56 3.41
C ILE A 78 -15.68 1.12 3.97
N PRO A 79 -15.76 2.42 4.29
CA PRO A 79 -16.99 3.04 4.77
C PRO A 79 -18.14 2.82 3.79
N GLY A 80 -19.29 2.35 4.28
CA GLY A 80 -20.48 2.10 3.47
C GLY A 80 -20.55 0.72 2.81
N LEU A 81 -19.43 -0.02 2.73
CA LEU A 81 -19.42 -1.38 2.17
C LEU A 81 -19.19 -2.43 3.26
N THR A 82 -18.03 -2.39 3.92
CA THR A 82 -17.61 -3.42 4.89
C THR A 82 -17.54 -2.89 6.32
N CYS A 83 -17.69 -1.59 6.50
CA CYS A 83 -17.71 -0.95 7.80
C CYS A 83 -18.67 0.24 7.84
N THR A 84 -19.15 0.56 9.05
CA THR A 84 -19.82 1.82 9.32
C THR A 84 -18.84 2.79 9.95
N GLN A 85 -18.86 4.04 9.50
CA GLN A 85 -18.06 5.11 10.08
C GLN A 85 -18.99 6.18 10.63
N ARG A 86 -18.88 6.48 11.92
CA ARG A 86 -19.71 7.48 12.60
C ARG A 86 -18.86 8.43 13.40
N GLN A 87 -19.17 9.72 13.32
CA GLN A 87 -18.62 10.70 14.24
C GLN A 87 -19.47 10.76 15.51
N ARG A 88 -18.83 10.69 16.67
CA ARG A 88 -19.44 10.74 18.00
C ARG A 88 -18.76 11.82 18.82
N ARG A 89 -19.54 12.51 19.65
CA ARG A 89 -19.00 13.45 20.64
C ARG A 89 -19.09 12.83 22.03
N CYS A 90 -17.97 12.83 22.76
CA CYS A 90 -17.92 12.38 24.14
C CYS A 90 -17.01 13.32 24.92
N LYS A 91 -17.47 13.86 26.06
CA LYS A 91 -16.69 14.77 26.93
C LYS A 91 -15.96 15.87 26.14
N ALA A 92 -16.71 16.62 25.33
CA ALA A 92 -16.24 17.67 24.41
C ALA A 92 -15.32 17.22 23.24
N GLN A 93 -14.73 16.03 23.28
CA GLN A 93 -13.90 15.49 22.19
C GLN A 93 -14.74 14.84 21.09
N ARG A 94 -14.30 15.00 19.84
CA ARG A 94 -14.88 14.33 18.66
C ARG A 94 -14.11 13.05 18.38
N TRP A 95 -14.84 11.97 18.12
CA TRP A 95 -14.31 10.65 17.85
C TRP A 95 -14.88 10.11 16.55
N THR A 96 -14.01 9.58 15.69
CA THR A 96 -14.41 8.78 14.54
C THR A 96 -14.42 7.32 14.98
N VAL A 97 -15.61 6.71 14.99
CA VAL A 97 -15.81 5.31 15.33
C VAL A 97 -16.05 4.53 14.05
N GLN A 98 -15.19 3.55 13.78
CA GLN A 98 -15.29 2.66 12.64
C GLN A 98 -15.63 1.24 13.11
N THR A 99 -16.79 0.73 12.73
CA THR A 99 -17.31 -0.56 13.18
C THR A 99 -17.38 -1.52 12.00
N CYS A 100 -16.70 -2.66 12.12
CA CYS A 100 -16.71 -3.71 11.09
C CYS A 100 -18.08 -4.38 11.01
N LEU A 101 -18.66 -4.53 9.82
CA LEU A 101 -19.94 -5.19 9.64
C LEU A 101 -19.86 -6.71 9.77
N THR A 102 -18.67 -7.30 9.57
CA THR A 102 -18.46 -8.76 9.63
C THR A 102 -18.30 -9.29 11.06
N CYS A 103 -17.50 -8.62 11.89
CA CYS A 103 -17.19 -9.10 13.26
C CYS A 103 -17.56 -8.11 14.37
N GLN A 104 -18.20 -6.99 14.01
CA GLN A 104 -18.72 -5.97 14.94
C GLN A 104 -17.67 -5.27 15.82
N ARG A 105 -16.39 -5.60 15.66
CA ARG A 105 -15.29 -4.91 16.35
C ARG A 105 -15.21 -3.46 15.88
N SER A 106 -15.07 -2.56 16.85
CA SER A 106 -14.98 -1.12 16.62
C SER A 106 -13.57 -0.59 16.86
N GLN A 107 -13.13 0.33 16.01
CA GLN A 107 -11.94 1.15 16.19
C GLN A 107 -12.38 2.59 16.46
N ARG A 108 -11.69 3.26 17.39
CA ARG A 108 -12.00 4.63 17.78
C ARG A 108 -10.77 5.49 17.52
N PHE A 109 -10.95 6.58 16.79
CA PHE A 109 -9.90 7.54 16.49
C PHE A 109 -10.32 8.90 17.00
N LEU A 110 -9.46 9.54 17.79
CA LEU A 110 -9.68 10.92 18.20
C LEU A 110 -9.60 11.82 16.97
N ASN A 111 -10.60 12.68 16.80
CA ASN A 111 -10.67 13.67 15.74
C ASN A 111 -10.34 15.03 16.35
N ASP A 112 -9.05 15.25 16.57
CA ASP A 112 -8.48 16.51 17.05
C ASP A 112 -7.65 17.13 15.91
N PRO A 113 -8.01 18.31 15.39
CA PRO A 113 -7.26 18.97 14.34
C PRO A 113 -5.84 19.38 14.76
N ARG A 114 -5.55 19.44 16.07
CA ARG A 114 -4.21 19.77 16.60
C ARG A 114 -3.30 18.54 16.73
N HIS A 115 -3.84 17.34 16.56
CA HIS A 115 -3.08 16.11 16.73
C HIS A 115 -2.49 15.60 15.41
N LEU A 116 -1.17 15.47 15.36
CA LEU A 116 -0.43 14.89 14.24
C LEU A 116 0.12 13.52 14.60
N LEU A 117 0.05 12.57 13.66
CA LEU A 117 0.73 11.28 13.80
C LEU A 117 2.25 11.49 13.78
N TRP A 118 3.00 10.63 14.46
CA TRP A 118 4.45 10.72 14.47
C TRP A 118 5.06 10.72 13.06
N GLY A 119 4.55 9.89 12.14
CA GLY A 119 5.05 9.82 10.76
C GLY A 119 4.81 11.08 9.91
N ASP A 120 3.85 11.92 10.31
CA ASP A 120 3.53 13.17 9.61
C ASP A 120 4.35 14.36 10.15
N ARG A 121 5.11 14.15 11.22
CA ARG A 121 5.94 15.20 11.81
C ARG A 121 7.22 15.39 10.99
N PRO A 122 7.66 16.64 10.76
CA PRO A 122 8.83 16.92 9.94
C PRO A 122 10.11 16.27 10.49
N GLU A 123 10.23 16.15 11.82
CA GLU A 123 11.38 15.51 12.47
C GLU A 123 11.46 14.01 12.17
N ALA A 124 10.32 13.34 11.97
CA ALA A 124 10.28 11.92 11.61
C ALA A 124 10.58 11.68 10.12
N GLN A 125 10.29 12.67 9.27
CA GLN A 125 10.48 12.60 7.82
C GLN A 125 11.92 12.91 7.40
N LEU A 126 12.68 13.67 8.21
CA LEU A 126 14.05 14.06 7.92
C LEU A 126 15.01 12.86 7.73
N GLY A 127 14.74 11.72 8.39
CA GLY A 127 15.51 10.48 8.18
C GLY A 127 15.16 9.71 6.89
N SER A 128 14.08 10.08 6.20
CA SER A 128 13.66 9.49 4.92
C SER A 128 14.05 10.35 3.72
N GLN A 129 14.33 11.64 3.94
CA GLN A 129 14.87 12.58 2.96
C GLN A 129 16.39 12.60 3.03
N ALA A 130 17.04 11.51 2.65
CA ALA A 130 18.38 11.64 2.07
C ALA A 130 18.17 12.17 0.64
N ASP A 131 18.72 13.34 0.35
CA ASP A 131 18.47 14.20 -0.81
C ASP A 131 18.09 13.50 -2.13
N PRO A 132 17.00 13.90 -2.82
CA PRO A 132 16.98 13.78 -4.27
C PRO A 132 18.00 14.79 -4.82
N LYS A 133 19.25 14.34 -5.02
CA LYS A 133 20.22 15.10 -5.82
C LYS A 133 19.51 15.58 -7.10
N PRO A 134 19.60 16.88 -7.45
CA PRO A 134 18.96 17.40 -8.67
C PRO A 134 19.37 16.55 -9.88
N PRO A 135 18.48 16.33 -10.87
CA PRO A 135 18.84 15.60 -12.06
C PRO A 135 20.05 16.28 -12.70
N GLN A 136 21.18 15.57 -12.72
CA GLN A 136 22.33 15.96 -13.52
C GLN A 136 21.87 15.94 -14.98
N PRO A 137 22.11 17.00 -15.77
CA PRO A 137 21.84 16.97 -17.20
C PRO A 137 22.60 15.80 -17.82
N LEU A 138 21.87 14.96 -18.56
CA LEU A 138 22.45 13.88 -19.36
C LEU A 138 23.54 14.47 -20.28
N PRO A 139 24.74 13.86 -20.36
CA PRO A 139 25.71 14.26 -21.37
C PRO A 139 25.12 13.98 -22.75
N ASN A 140 25.16 15.01 -23.59
CA ASN A 140 24.70 15.02 -24.97
C ASN A 140 25.55 14.05 -25.81
N THR A 141 25.11 12.80 -25.92
CA THR A 141 25.66 11.88 -26.91
C THR A 141 24.90 12.09 -28.21
N ALA A 142 25.35 13.07 -28.99
CA ALA A 142 25.02 13.20 -30.40
C ALA A 142 25.58 11.98 -31.16
N HIS A 143 24.82 10.89 -31.23
CA HIS A 143 25.05 9.87 -32.23
C HIS A 143 24.26 10.24 -33.49
N ARG A 144 25.01 10.70 -34.49
CA ARG A 144 24.56 10.85 -35.88
C ARG A 144 23.91 9.55 -36.34
N ILE A 145 22.71 9.68 -36.88
CA ILE A 145 22.06 8.68 -37.72
C ILE A 145 22.89 8.54 -39.01
N PRO A 146 23.39 7.34 -39.38
CA PRO A 146 23.72 7.05 -40.76
C PRO A 146 22.45 6.53 -41.46
N ALA A 147 21.99 7.30 -42.44
CA ALA A 147 20.97 6.87 -43.39
C ALA A 147 21.56 5.79 -44.30
N HIS A 148 21.11 4.55 -44.18
CA HIS A 148 21.06 3.61 -45.29
C HIS A 148 20.07 2.47 -45.00
N LEU A 149 18.95 2.47 -45.72
CA LEU A 149 18.15 1.25 -45.93
C LEU A 149 18.90 0.35 -46.93
N PRO A 150 18.80 -0.98 -46.74
CA PRO A 150 18.57 -1.84 -47.91
C PRO A 150 17.25 -2.62 -47.79
N GLU A 151 16.59 -2.69 -48.94
CA GLU A 151 15.44 -3.53 -49.30
C GLU A 151 15.72 -5.04 -49.23
N GLU A 152 14.65 -5.82 -49.45
CA GLU A 152 14.57 -7.28 -49.68
C GLU A 152 14.65 -8.21 -48.45
N LYS A 153 13.84 -9.27 -48.30
CA LYS A 153 12.80 -9.91 -49.13
C LYS A 153 11.96 -10.82 -48.24
N VAL A 154 10.65 -10.84 -48.45
CA VAL A 154 9.71 -11.79 -47.83
C VAL A 154 9.85 -13.17 -48.49
N GLN A 155 9.91 -14.24 -47.69
CA GLN A 155 9.59 -15.60 -48.14
C GLN A 155 8.78 -16.37 -47.07
N PRO A 156 7.76 -17.14 -47.47
CA PRO A 156 6.82 -17.78 -46.54
C PRO A 156 7.31 -19.17 -46.11
N GLN A 157 7.15 -19.53 -44.84
CA GLN A 157 7.31 -20.92 -44.41
C GLN A 157 5.96 -21.61 -44.29
N SER A 158 5.78 -22.59 -45.16
CA SER A 158 4.67 -23.53 -45.26
C SER A 158 4.65 -24.54 -44.13
N SER A 159 3.44 -24.94 -43.76
CA SER A 159 3.03 -26.11 -42.99
C SER A 159 3.90 -27.36 -43.17
N ASN A 160 4.16 -28.07 -42.07
CA ASN A 160 3.99 -29.52 -42.12
C ASN A 160 3.58 -30.09 -40.75
N ARG A 161 2.41 -30.71 -40.74
CA ARG A 161 2.00 -31.73 -39.78
C ARG A 161 2.58 -33.06 -40.28
N GLN A 162 3.23 -33.81 -39.41
CA GLN A 162 3.18 -35.27 -39.36
C GLN A 162 3.27 -35.67 -37.89
#